data_AF-A0A5D4XR27-F1
#
_entry.id   AF-A0A5D4XR27-F1
#
_cell.length_a   1.000
_cell.length_b   1.000
_cell.length_c   1.000
_cell.angle_alpha   90.00
_cell.angle_beta   90.00
_cell.angle_gamma   90.00
#
_symmetry.space_group_name_H-M   'P 1'
#
loop_
_entity.id
_entity.type
_entity.pdbx_description
1 polymer ?
#
loop_
_entity_poly.entity_id
_entity_poly.type
_entity_poly.pdbx_seq_one_letter_code
_entity_poly.pdbx_strand_id
1 'polypeptide(L)'
;MKPVIAAFCLALIPLAGAHAQSSRVDLSGIDPMQVIAGANDVLLRAPDADVDRLFKAVHAASRNDNEARGLCALFEPDADRSLVGLQRAANALGETSRIRFVEAVTAVAVNGLQGQPQAYDPAVGEQALKAATVTGMMLHDGFMLGLSSTGRDSASRDARCTAFRQLVDVLDGFSVGERVAATRYLLREGLDRYGGEL
;
A
#
# COMPACT_ATOMS: atom_id res chain seq x y z
N MET A 1 0.76 25.36 -63.31
CA MET A 1 1.75 24.52 -62.60
C MET A 1 2.37 25.35 -61.47
N LYS A 2 2.56 24.72 -60.30
CA LYS A 2 2.82 25.25 -58.94
C LYS A 2 1.58 25.66 -58.13
N PRO A 3 1.43 25.01 -56.96
CA PRO A 3 1.44 25.73 -55.68
C PRO A 3 2.55 25.18 -54.77
N VAL A 4 3.47 26.02 -54.30
CA VAL A 4 3.46 26.69 -52.99
C VAL A 4 3.70 25.71 -51.84
N ILE A 5 4.97 25.65 -51.44
CA ILE A 5 5.45 25.11 -50.17
C ILE A 5 4.94 26.03 -49.05
N ALA A 6 4.20 25.50 -48.08
CA ALA A 6 3.82 26.21 -46.87
C ALA A 6 4.23 25.41 -45.64
N ALA A 7 5.03 26.07 -44.81
CA ALA A 7 5.80 25.59 -43.69
C ALA A 7 4.98 24.91 -42.59
N PHE A 8 5.58 23.83 -42.07
CA PHE A 8 5.21 23.08 -40.88
C PHE A 8 5.53 23.94 -39.63
N CYS A 9 4.51 24.47 -38.95
CA CYS A 9 4.68 25.09 -37.62
C CYS A 9 4.35 24.06 -36.53
N LEU A 10 5.40 23.41 -36.03
CA LEU A 10 5.38 22.65 -34.77
C LEU A 10 5.21 23.64 -33.61
N ALA A 11 3.99 23.80 -33.12
CA ALA A 11 3.76 24.43 -31.83
C ALA A 11 4.09 23.42 -30.72
N LEU A 12 5.32 23.50 -30.20
CA LEU A 12 5.69 22.94 -28.90
C LEU A 12 4.94 23.72 -27.83
N ILE A 13 3.79 23.20 -27.38
CA ILE A 13 3.15 23.68 -26.15
C ILE A 13 4.01 23.14 -25.00
N PRO A 14 4.61 24.01 -24.16
CA PRO A 14 5.24 23.54 -22.95
C PRO A 14 4.11 23.07 -22.03
N LEU A 15 4.06 21.77 -21.74
CA LEU A 15 3.39 21.24 -20.54
C LEU A 15 4.11 21.86 -19.35
N ALA A 16 3.65 23.04 -18.94
CA ALA A 16 4.03 23.66 -17.68
C ALA A 16 3.73 22.64 -16.59
N GLY A 17 4.79 22.24 -15.87
CA GLY A 17 4.73 21.25 -14.83
C GLY A 17 3.57 21.52 -13.87
N ALA A 18 2.76 20.50 -13.66
CA ALA A 18 1.91 20.43 -12.48
C ALA A 18 2.80 20.75 -11.28
N HIS A 19 2.40 21.76 -10.51
CA HIS A 19 3.08 22.12 -9.28
C HIS A 19 3.24 20.85 -8.46
N ALA A 20 4.48 20.45 -8.23
CA ALA A 20 4.85 19.55 -7.16
C ALA A 20 4.51 20.27 -5.86
N GLN A 21 3.23 20.25 -5.48
CA GLN A 21 2.85 20.45 -4.09
C GLN A 21 3.61 19.35 -3.36
N SER A 22 4.57 19.77 -2.53
CA SER A 22 5.15 18.95 -1.49
C SER A 22 4.01 18.56 -0.54
N SER A 23 3.21 17.58 -0.97
CA SER A 23 2.01 17.11 -0.29
C SER A 23 2.48 16.15 0.78
N ARG A 24 2.91 16.72 1.91
CA ARG A 24 2.94 15.95 3.15
C ARG A 24 1.52 15.51 3.44
N VAL A 25 1.36 14.26 3.85
CA VAL A 25 0.09 13.76 4.35
C VAL A 25 -0.17 14.44 5.70
N ASP A 26 -1.36 15.00 5.85
CA ASP A 26 -1.88 15.56 7.10
C ASP A 26 -3.18 14.87 7.48
N LEU A 27 -3.15 14.06 8.55
CA LEU A 27 -4.28 13.35 9.11
C LEU A 27 -4.72 13.93 10.45
N SER A 28 -4.10 15.03 10.91
CA SER A 28 -4.35 15.59 12.25
C SER A 28 -5.78 16.13 12.44
N GLY A 29 -6.46 16.48 11.34
CA GLY A 29 -7.87 16.91 11.35
C GLY A 29 -8.88 15.78 11.18
N ILE A 30 -8.43 14.52 11.07
CA ILE A 30 -9.31 13.37 10.82
C ILE A 30 -9.67 12.69 12.14
N ASP A 31 -10.97 12.50 12.36
CA ASP A 31 -11.49 11.71 13.48
C ASP A 31 -11.34 10.21 13.18
N PRO A 32 -10.53 9.45 13.97
CA PRO A 32 -10.37 8.01 13.82
C PRO A 32 -11.68 7.22 13.76
N MET A 33 -12.68 7.62 14.56
CA MET A 33 -13.96 6.92 14.60
C MET A 33 -14.75 7.10 13.31
N GLN A 34 -14.63 8.27 12.66
CA GLN A 34 -15.24 8.52 11.36
C GLN A 34 -14.52 7.76 10.23
N VAL A 35 -13.21 7.54 10.35
CA VAL A 35 -12.48 6.71 9.40
C VAL A 35 -12.98 5.27 9.45
N ILE A 36 -13.11 4.69 10.65
CA ILE A 36 -13.53 3.30 10.79
C ILE A 36 -15.01 3.13 10.42
N ALA A 37 -15.84 4.13 10.73
CA ALA A 37 -17.26 4.14 10.40
C ALA A 37 -17.47 4.06 8.88
N GLY A 38 -17.65 2.84 8.38
CA GLY A 38 -17.86 2.56 6.95
C GLY A 38 -16.60 2.25 6.16
N ALA A 39 -15.38 2.34 6.70
CA ALA A 39 -14.17 1.96 5.95
C ALA A 39 -14.20 0.51 5.46
N ASN A 40 -14.71 -0.41 6.28
CA ASN A 40 -14.88 -1.81 5.85
C ASN A 40 -15.87 -1.93 4.68
N ASP A 41 -16.97 -1.19 4.69
CA ASP A 41 -17.95 -1.18 3.59
C ASP A 41 -17.36 -0.54 2.32
N VAL A 42 -16.65 0.59 2.45
CA VAL A 42 -15.91 1.24 1.35
C VAL A 42 -14.91 0.27 0.74
N LEU A 43 -14.11 -0.43 1.56
CA LEU A 43 -13.13 -1.41 1.10
C LEU A 43 -13.75 -2.59 0.34
N LEU A 44 -14.92 -3.06 0.77
CA LEU A 44 -15.64 -4.16 0.11
C LEU A 44 -16.31 -3.74 -1.20
N ARG A 45 -16.49 -2.44 -1.44
CA ARG A 45 -16.99 -1.88 -2.70
C ARG A 45 -15.90 -1.40 -3.63
N ALA A 46 -14.68 -1.19 -3.12
CA ALA A 46 -13.54 -0.73 -3.90
C ALA A 46 -13.19 -1.75 -5.01
N PRO A 47 -13.07 -1.32 -6.28
CA PRO A 47 -12.71 -2.19 -7.40
C PRO A 47 -11.38 -2.92 -7.18
N ASP A 48 -11.30 -4.17 -7.66
CA ASP A 48 -10.09 -4.99 -7.54
C ASP A 48 -8.84 -4.30 -8.11
N ALA A 49 -8.98 -3.55 -9.20
CA ALA A 49 -7.88 -2.80 -9.81
C ALA A 49 -7.31 -1.71 -8.90
N ASP A 50 -8.14 -1.09 -8.05
CA ASP A 50 -7.69 -0.05 -7.12
C ASP A 50 -7.00 -0.66 -5.89
N VAL A 51 -7.53 -1.79 -5.40
CA VAL A 51 -6.87 -2.58 -4.35
C VAL A 51 -5.51 -3.10 -4.82
N ASP A 52 -5.43 -3.58 -6.07
CA ASP A 52 -4.16 -4.01 -6.67
C ASP A 52 -3.18 -2.85 -6.82
N ARG A 53 -3.66 -1.67 -7.24
CA ARG A 53 -2.83 -0.46 -7.33
C ARG A 53 -2.25 -0.09 -5.96
N LEU A 54 -3.04 -0.19 -4.90
CA LEU A 54 -2.59 0.03 -3.53
C LEU A 54 -1.51 -0.97 -3.12
N PHE A 55 -1.72 -2.26 -3.40
CA PHE A 55 -0.69 -3.27 -3.21
C PHE A 55 0.61 -2.89 -3.93
N LYS A 56 0.52 -2.53 -5.22
CA LYS A 56 1.71 -2.20 -6.04
C LYS A 56 2.42 -0.94 -5.53
N ALA A 57 1.71 0.03 -4.97
CA ALA A 57 2.33 1.19 -4.33
C ALA A 57 3.14 0.78 -3.07
N VAL A 58 2.57 -0.09 -2.22
CA VAL A 58 3.26 -0.63 -1.05
C VAL A 58 4.46 -1.50 -1.45
N HIS A 59 4.31 -2.36 -2.47
CA HIS A 59 5.40 -3.18 -2.99
C HIS A 59 6.53 -2.31 -3.55
N ALA A 60 6.23 -1.29 -4.36
CA ALA A 60 7.25 -0.39 -4.88
C ALA A 60 8.05 0.31 -3.76
N ALA A 61 7.37 0.76 -2.71
CA ALA A 61 8.00 1.36 -1.54
C ALA A 61 8.79 0.33 -0.70
N SER A 62 8.29 -0.90 -0.58
CA SER A 62 8.97 -1.96 0.17
C SER A 62 10.29 -2.39 -0.49
N ARG A 63 10.46 -2.19 -1.81
CA ARG A 63 11.73 -2.44 -2.52
C ARG A 63 12.80 -1.37 -2.29
N ASN A 64 12.43 -0.20 -1.77
CA ASN A 64 13.39 0.87 -1.47
C ASN A 64 13.83 0.78 -0.01
N ASP A 65 15.13 0.63 0.25
CA ASP A 65 15.66 0.41 1.61
C ASP A 65 15.41 1.57 2.58
N ASN A 66 15.31 2.81 2.08
CA ASN A 66 15.00 3.96 2.92
C ASN A 66 13.51 4.02 3.25
N GLU A 67 12.66 3.79 2.26
CA GLU A 67 11.20 3.86 2.42
C GLU A 67 10.66 2.66 3.21
N ALA A 68 11.22 1.47 2.98
CA ALA A 68 10.81 0.26 3.68
C ALA A 68 11.01 0.38 5.19
N ARG A 69 12.05 1.09 5.68
CA ARG A 69 12.22 1.32 7.12
C ARG A 69 11.03 2.05 7.74
N GLY A 70 10.46 3.02 7.04
CA GLY A 70 9.25 3.73 7.48
C GLY A 70 8.02 2.83 7.53
N LEU A 71 7.86 1.95 6.53
CA LEU A 71 6.78 0.96 6.50
C LEU A 71 6.94 -0.10 7.60
N CYS A 72 8.15 -0.62 7.76
CA CYS A 72 8.49 -1.67 8.72
C CYS A 72 8.28 -1.21 10.17
N ALA A 73 8.46 0.08 10.46
CA ALA A 73 8.23 0.65 11.78
C ALA A 73 6.79 0.45 12.29
N LEU A 74 5.80 0.29 11.39
CA LEU A 74 4.40 0.01 11.76
C LEU A 74 4.19 -1.41 12.31
N PHE A 75 5.14 -2.33 12.06
CA PHE A 75 5.07 -3.72 12.48
C PHE A 75 5.89 -4.01 13.75
N GLU A 76 6.53 -2.99 14.33
CA GLU A 76 7.20 -3.14 15.62
C GLU A 76 6.19 -3.45 16.75
N PRO A 77 6.54 -4.26 17.76
CA PRO A 77 5.60 -4.64 18.83
C PRO A 77 4.92 -3.43 19.52
N ASP A 78 5.66 -2.34 19.68
CA ASP A 78 5.26 -1.07 20.30
C ASP A 78 5.04 0.06 19.28
N ALA A 79 4.83 -0.29 18.00
CA ALA A 79 4.58 0.69 16.95
C ALA A 79 3.37 1.58 17.28
N ASP A 80 3.54 2.88 17.07
CA ASP A 80 2.44 3.84 17.02
C ASP A 80 1.61 3.58 15.75
N ARG A 81 0.47 2.90 15.91
CA ARG A 81 -0.49 2.59 14.82
C ARG A 81 -1.66 3.58 14.78
N SER A 82 -1.58 4.68 15.51
CA SER A 82 -2.56 5.78 15.41
C SER A 82 -2.53 6.41 14.01
N LEU A 83 -3.53 7.25 13.67
CA LEU A 83 -3.46 8.05 12.43
C LEU A 83 -2.18 8.89 12.35
N VAL A 84 -1.66 9.38 13.47
CA VAL A 84 -0.39 10.12 13.51
C VAL A 84 0.79 9.21 13.15
N GLY A 85 0.80 7.98 13.63
CA GLY A 85 1.78 6.96 13.27
C GLY A 85 1.75 6.59 11.78
N LEU A 86 0.55 6.38 11.24
CA LEU A 86 0.34 6.12 9.81
C LEU A 86 0.75 7.31 8.94
N GLN A 87 0.42 8.53 9.36
CA GLN A 87 0.87 9.77 8.71
C GLN A 87 2.40 9.86 8.70
N ARG A 88 3.06 9.52 9.81
CA ARG A 88 4.52 9.50 9.91
C ARG A 88 5.13 8.50 8.94
N ALA A 89 4.58 7.30 8.83
CA ALA A 89 5.02 6.28 7.88
C ALA A 89 4.83 6.73 6.42
N ALA A 90 3.67 7.29 6.09
CA ALA A 90 3.41 7.82 4.74
C ALA A 90 4.34 8.99 4.38
N ASN A 91 4.66 9.85 5.34
CA ASN A 91 5.60 10.96 5.14
C ASN A 91 7.07 10.54 5.11
N ALA A 92 7.40 9.33 5.56
CA ALA A 92 8.74 8.75 5.42
C ALA A 92 9.01 8.24 4.00
N LEU A 93 7.97 8.09 3.17
CA LEU A 93 8.11 7.77 1.76
C LEU A 93 8.73 8.93 0.98
N GLY A 94 9.56 8.62 0.00
CA GLY A 94 10.02 9.59 -0.99
C GLY A 94 8.83 10.16 -1.77
N GLU A 95 9.02 11.34 -2.37
CA GLU A 95 7.94 12.09 -3.02
C GLU A 95 7.16 11.25 -4.05
N THR A 96 7.85 10.55 -4.94
CA THR A 96 7.24 9.68 -5.95
C THR A 96 6.41 8.55 -5.34
N SER A 97 6.95 7.86 -4.33
CA SER A 97 6.24 6.76 -3.66
C SER A 97 5.05 7.27 -2.86
N ARG A 98 5.19 8.43 -2.21
CA ARG A 98 4.11 9.09 -1.49
C ARG A 98 2.96 9.49 -2.40
N ILE A 99 3.25 10.08 -3.57
CA ILE A 99 2.23 10.42 -4.57
C ILE A 99 1.47 9.17 -5.01
N ARG A 100 2.19 8.11 -5.41
CA ARG A 100 1.58 6.84 -5.83
C ARG A 100 0.71 6.21 -4.74
N PHE A 101 1.20 6.25 -3.49
CA PHE A 101 0.46 5.72 -2.35
C PHE A 101 -0.81 6.52 -2.08
N VAL A 102 -0.73 7.85 -2.05
CA VAL A 102 -1.90 8.73 -1.85
C VAL A 102 -2.91 8.53 -2.98
N GLU A 103 -2.47 8.52 -4.23
CA GLU A 103 -3.35 8.27 -5.38
C GLU A 103 -4.05 6.91 -5.29
N ALA A 104 -3.35 5.86 -4.86
CA ALA A 104 -3.92 4.53 -4.71
C ALA A 104 -4.94 4.47 -3.56
N VAL A 105 -4.64 5.05 -2.40
CA VAL A 105 -5.57 5.13 -1.26
C VAL A 105 -6.80 5.97 -1.62
N THR A 106 -6.61 7.11 -2.28
CA THR A 106 -7.72 7.96 -2.74
C THR A 106 -8.60 7.23 -3.75
N ALA A 107 -8.02 6.47 -4.68
CA ALA A 107 -8.80 5.67 -5.62
C ALA A 107 -9.67 4.62 -4.91
N VAL A 108 -9.10 3.88 -3.95
CA VAL A 108 -9.85 2.92 -3.11
C VAL A 108 -10.99 3.62 -2.37
N ALA A 109 -10.73 4.77 -1.75
CA ALA A 109 -11.74 5.51 -0.99
C ALA A 109 -12.87 6.06 -1.87
N VAL A 110 -12.54 6.80 -2.93
CA VAL A 110 -13.51 7.45 -3.81
C VAL A 110 -14.34 6.42 -4.58
N ASN A 111 -13.68 5.43 -5.18
CA ASN A 111 -14.38 4.43 -5.97
C ASN A 111 -15.11 3.42 -5.08
N GLY A 112 -14.65 3.18 -3.84
CA GLY A 112 -15.39 2.39 -2.86
C GLY A 112 -16.68 3.08 -2.38
N LEU A 113 -16.65 4.40 -2.15
CA LEU A 113 -17.85 5.17 -1.78
C LEU A 113 -18.94 5.15 -2.87
N GLN A 114 -18.53 5.09 -4.13
CA GLN A 114 -19.43 5.11 -5.29
C GLN A 114 -19.71 3.71 -5.86
N GLY A 115 -18.96 2.70 -5.40
CA GLY A 115 -18.92 1.37 -5.96
C GLY A 115 -20.09 0.49 -5.55
N GLN A 116 -20.29 -0.58 -6.31
CA GLN A 116 -21.15 -1.69 -5.90
C GLN A 116 -20.33 -2.70 -5.09
N PRO A 117 -20.95 -3.46 -4.17
CA PRO A 117 -20.27 -4.53 -3.44
C PRO A 117 -19.54 -5.48 -4.40
N GLN A 118 -18.26 -5.72 -4.13
CA GLN A 118 -17.45 -6.69 -4.89
C GLN A 118 -17.66 -8.09 -4.31
N ALA A 119 -17.50 -9.12 -5.15
CA ALA A 119 -17.44 -10.49 -4.65
C ALA A 119 -16.20 -10.64 -3.75
N TYR A 120 -16.41 -11.01 -2.49
CA TYR A 120 -15.35 -11.15 -1.52
C TYR A 120 -15.54 -12.41 -0.69
N ASP A 121 -14.54 -13.28 -0.71
CA ASP A 121 -14.41 -14.42 0.19
C ASP A 121 -13.11 -14.25 1.00
N PRO A 122 -13.20 -14.01 2.34
CA PRO A 122 -12.01 -13.86 3.18
C PRO A 122 -11.13 -15.11 3.19
N ALA A 123 -11.69 -16.30 2.97
CA ALA A 123 -10.91 -17.54 2.96
C ALA A 123 -9.91 -17.58 1.80
N VAL A 124 -10.24 -16.96 0.66
CA VAL A 124 -9.34 -16.85 -0.49
C VAL A 124 -8.13 -15.96 -0.14
N GLY A 125 -8.37 -14.82 0.53
CA GLY A 125 -7.30 -13.93 0.96
C GLY A 125 -6.37 -14.57 2.00
N GLU A 126 -6.96 -15.24 3.00
CA GLU A 126 -6.20 -15.98 4.01
C GLU A 126 -5.36 -17.10 3.37
N GLN A 127 -5.94 -17.86 2.43
CA GLN A 127 -5.23 -18.93 1.74
C GLN A 127 -4.09 -18.41 0.87
N ALA A 128 -4.28 -17.29 0.17
CA ALA A 128 -3.23 -16.64 -0.60
C ALA A 128 -2.05 -16.21 0.31
N LEU A 129 -2.33 -15.67 1.50
CA LEU A 129 -1.30 -15.31 2.47
C LEU A 129 -0.55 -16.53 3.02
N LYS A 130 -1.26 -17.63 3.32
CA LYS A 130 -0.64 -18.90 3.73
C LYS A 130 0.27 -19.43 2.64
N ALA A 131 -0.20 -19.46 1.40
CA ALA A 131 0.59 -19.88 0.25
C ALA A 131 1.83 -18.99 0.07
N ALA A 132 1.68 -17.66 0.15
CA ALA A 132 2.82 -16.74 0.06
C ALA A 132 3.83 -16.93 1.19
N THR A 133 3.37 -17.25 2.41
CA THR A 133 4.24 -17.58 3.55
C THR A 133 5.04 -18.86 3.28
N VAL A 134 4.39 -19.91 2.78
CA VAL A 134 5.06 -21.17 2.39
C VAL A 134 6.05 -20.94 1.26
N THR A 135 5.70 -20.16 0.23
CA THR A 135 6.62 -19.79 -0.84
C THR A 135 7.80 -18.98 -0.30
N GLY A 136 7.57 -18.02 0.61
CA GLY A 136 8.63 -17.27 1.27
C GLY A 136 9.60 -18.16 2.05
N MET A 137 9.09 -19.18 2.75
CA MET A 137 9.93 -20.19 3.42
C MET A 137 10.83 -20.98 2.48
N MET A 138 10.37 -21.25 1.26
CA MET A 138 11.14 -22.00 0.27
C MET A 138 12.18 -21.12 -0.44
N LEU A 139 11.91 -19.83 -0.59
CA LEU A 139 12.75 -18.90 -1.34
C LEU A 139 13.77 -18.16 -0.49
N HIS A 140 13.52 -18.04 0.81
CA HIS A 140 14.30 -17.15 1.67
C HIS A 140 14.68 -17.81 2.99
N ASP A 141 15.99 -17.98 3.18
CA ASP A 141 16.55 -18.44 4.45
C ASP A 141 16.18 -17.47 5.59
N GLY A 142 15.75 -18.03 6.72
CA GLY A 142 15.40 -17.25 7.90
C GLY A 142 14.08 -16.47 7.80
N PHE A 143 13.30 -16.60 6.72
CA PHE A 143 12.03 -15.91 6.54
C PHE A 143 11.07 -16.06 7.73
N MET A 144 10.84 -17.29 8.20
CA MET A 144 9.95 -17.54 9.35
C MET A 144 10.52 -17.03 10.67
N LEU A 145 11.85 -17.04 10.82
CA LEU A 145 12.49 -16.47 12.01
C LEU A 145 12.29 -14.95 12.03
N GLY A 146 12.41 -14.29 10.88
CA GLY A 146 12.12 -12.86 10.75
C GLY A 146 10.65 -12.55 11.00
N LEU A 147 9.73 -13.30 10.38
CA LEU A 147 8.29 -13.06 10.50
C LEU A 147 7.76 -13.30 11.94
N SER A 148 8.34 -14.24 12.67
CA SER A 148 7.96 -14.56 14.06
C SER A 148 8.82 -13.85 15.12
N SER A 149 9.76 -12.99 14.71
CA SER A 149 10.67 -12.32 15.63
C SER A 149 9.94 -11.31 16.52
N THR A 150 10.05 -11.48 17.84
CA THR A 150 9.48 -10.59 18.85
C THR A 150 10.53 -9.74 19.59
N GLY A 151 11.81 -9.91 19.26
CA GLY A 151 12.90 -9.20 19.93
C GLY A 151 12.89 -7.68 19.65
N ARG A 152 13.47 -6.91 20.57
CA ARG A 152 13.52 -5.43 20.54
C ARG A 152 14.90 -4.86 20.17
N ASP A 153 15.86 -5.71 19.85
CA ASP A 153 17.17 -5.29 19.35
C ASP A 153 17.11 -4.96 17.84
N SER A 154 18.15 -4.32 17.30
CA SER A 154 18.20 -3.92 15.89
C SER A 154 18.15 -5.12 14.94
N ALA A 155 18.78 -6.24 15.27
CA ALA A 155 18.77 -7.42 14.40
C ALA A 155 17.36 -8.02 14.30
N SER A 156 16.62 -8.04 15.41
CA SER A 156 15.21 -8.45 15.41
C SER A 156 14.33 -7.56 14.53
N ARG A 157 14.56 -6.24 14.55
CA ARG A 157 13.88 -5.26 13.67
C ARG A 157 14.19 -5.49 12.20
N ASP A 158 15.47 -5.65 11.89
CA ASP A 158 15.93 -5.87 10.52
C ASP A 158 15.39 -7.19 9.96
N ALA A 159 15.33 -8.24 10.78
CA ALA A 159 14.75 -9.52 10.40
C ALA A 159 13.24 -9.43 10.10
N ARG A 160 12.46 -8.74 10.94
CA ARG A 160 11.03 -8.48 10.66
C ARG A 160 10.84 -7.68 9.37
N CYS A 161 11.63 -6.63 9.20
CA CYS A 161 11.52 -5.78 8.02
C CYS A 161 11.88 -6.54 6.73
N THR A 162 12.92 -7.38 6.80
CA THR A 162 13.32 -8.26 5.70
C THR A 162 12.21 -9.25 5.36
N ALA A 163 11.63 -9.92 6.36
CA ALA A 163 10.55 -10.87 6.15
C ALA A 163 9.29 -10.22 5.58
N PHE A 164 8.92 -9.01 6.04
CA PHE A 164 7.83 -8.23 5.45
C PHE A 164 8.08 -7.94 3.97
N ARG A 165 9.26 -7.44 3.62
CA ARG A 165 9.63 -7.12 2.24
C ARG A 165 9.58 -8.36 1.35
N GLN A 166 10.10 -9.49 1.84
CA GLN A 166 10.05 -10.77 1.15
C GLN A 166 8.62 -11.26 0.94
N LEU A 167 7.74 -11.14 1.95
CA LEU A 167 6.33 -11.53 1.82
C LEU A 167 5.62 -10.71 0.74
N VAL A 168 5.85 -9.39 0.71
CA VAL A 168 5.25 -8.51 -0.31
C VAL A 168 5.83 -8.80 -1.70
N ASP A 169 7.13 -9.09 -1.81
CA ASP A 169 7.76 -9.50 -3.08
C ASP A 169 7.20 -10.83 -3.60
N VAL A 170 7.00 -11.82 -2.71
CA VAL A 170 6.37 -13.10 -3.06
C VAL A 170 4.93 -12.91 -3.54
N LEU A 171 4.12 -12.12 -2.82
CA LEU A 171 2.74 -11.81 -3.21
C LEU A 171 2.66 -11.10 -4.57
N ASP A 172 3.68 -10.34 -4.96
CA ASP A 172 3.72 -9.68 -6.27
C ASP A 172 3.67 -10.68 -7.43
N GLY A 173 4.25 -11.87 -7.23
CA GLY A 173 4.28 -12.97 -8.19
C GLY A 173 3.00 -13.81 -8.29
N PHE A 174 2.03 -13.59 -7.41
CA PHE A 174 0.74 -14.30 -7.42
C PHE A 174 -0.19 -13.72 -8.49
N SER A 175 -1.29 -14.43 -8.80
CA SER A 175 -2.30 -13.89 -9.71
C SER A 175 -2.89 -12.58 -9.15
N VAL A 176 -3.40 -11.71 -10.04
CA VAL A 176 -4.03 -10.45 -9.62
C VAL A 176 -5.15 -10.72 -8.61
N GLY A 177 -5.98 -11.74 -8.84
CA GLY A 177 -7.09 -12.10 -7.95
C GLY A 177 -6.64 -12.51 -6.55
N GLU A 178 -5.63 -13.37 -6.44
CA GLU A 178 -5.08 -13.79 -5.13
C GLU A 178 -4.45 -12.62 -4.38
N ARG A 179 -3.70 -11.78 -5.09
CA ARG A 179 -3.04 -10.60 -4.51
C ARG A 179 -4.04 -9.57 -4.01
N VAL A 180 -5.11 -9.33 -4.77
CA VAL A 180 -6.22 -8.47 -4.34
C VAL A 180 -6.94 -9.06 -3.14
N ALA A 181 -7.25 -10.36 -3.16
CA ALA A 181 -7.91 -11.03 -2.04
C ALA A 181 -7.09 -10.95 -0.75
N ALA A 182 -5.77 -11.23 -0.84
CA ALA A 182 -4.84 -11.10 0.28
C ALA A 182 -4.75 -9.66 0.80
N THR A 183 -4.66 -8.68 -0.11
CA THR A 183 -4.57 -7.26 0.24
C THR A 183 -5.86 -6.78 0.93
N ARG A 184 -7.03 -7.13 0.39
CA ARG A 184 -8.33 -6.78 0.98
C ARG A 184 -8.51 -7.44 2.35
N TYR A 185 -8.08 -8.69 2.51
CA TYR A 185 -8.06 -9.39 3.79
C TYR A 185 -7.18 -8.66 4.82
N LEU A 186 -5.93 -8.32 4.48
CA LEU A 186 -5.01 -7.60 5.38
C LEU A 186 -5.50 -6.20 5.75
N LEU A 187 -6.08 -5.46 4.80
CA LEU A 187 -6.63 -4.13 5.07
C LEU A 187 -7.80 -4.21 6.04
N ARG A 188 -8.67 -5.20 5.89
CA ARG A 188 -9.79 -5.42 6.82
C ARG A 188 -9.31 -5.82 8.20
N GLU A 189 -8.38 -6.77 8.30
CA GLU A 189 -7.73 -7.12 9.58
C GLU A 189 -7.09 -5.90 10.25
N GLY A 190 -6.45 -5.03 9.46
CA GLY A 190 -5.87 -3.79 9.94
C GLY A 190 -6.92 -2.81 10.49
N LEU A 191 -8.04 -2.63 9.78
CA LEU A 191 -9.15 -1.77 10.21
C LEU A 191 -9.82 -2.30 11.48
N ASP A 192 -10.03 -3.61 11.58
CA ASP A 192 -10.66 -4.25 12.74
C ASP A 192 -9.76 -4.13 13.99
N ARG A 193 -8.44 -4.30 13.84
CA ARG A 193 -7.47 -4.06 14.93
C ARG A 193 -7.38 -2.59 15.31
N TYR A 194 -7.33 -1.71 14.32
CA TYR A 194 -7.29 -0.27 14.56
C TYR A 194 -8.51 0.20 15.37
N GLY A 195 -9.70 -0.30 15.06
CA GLY A 195 -10.91 -0.01 15.83
C GLY A 195 -11.00 -0.65 17.21
N GLY A 196 -10.22 -1.71 17.47
CA GLY A 196 -10.13 -2.36 18.79
C GLY A 196 -9.10 -1.73 19.74
N GLU A 197 -8.17 -0.92 19.22
CA GLU A 197 -7.14 -0.22 19.99
C GLU A 197 -7.52 1.23 20.38
N LEU A 198 -8.67 1.72 19.89
CA LEU A 198 -9.28 3.01 20.27
C LEU A 198 -10.14 2.90 21.52
#